data_AF-A0AA91YU39-F1
#
_entry.id   AF-A0AA91YU39-F1
#
_cell.length_a   1.000
_cell.length_b   1.000
_cell.length_c   1.000
_cell.angle_alpha   90.00
_cell.angle_beta   90.00
_cell.angle_gamma   90.00
#
_symmetry.space_group_name_H-M   'P 1'
#
loop_
_entity.id
_entity.type
_entity.pdbx_description
1 polymer ?
#
loop_
_entity_poly.entity_id
_entity_poly.type
_entity_poly.pdbx_seq_one_letter_code
_entity_poly.pdbx_strand_id
1 'polypeptide(L)' 'MVRLLFWIALIAAAVWFWRKFKRPASAPHTPAEPGSTPMVRCAHCGVHLPQDRALSLSQQWYCSQAHLEQGPGSQNR' A
#
# COMPACT_ATOMS: atom_id res chain seq x y z
N MET A 1 -40.84 20.08 8.15
CA MET A 1 -40.15 18.84 7.70
C MET A 1 -38.85 19.12 6.93
N VAL A 2 -38.69 20.25 6.23
CA VAL A 2 -37.48 20.60 5.44
C VAL A 2 -36.21 20.82 6.29
N ARG A 3 -36.36 21.30 7.53
CA ARG A 3 -35.25 21.56 8.46
C ARG A 3 -34.39 20.33 8.74
N LEU A 4 -35.00 19.14 8.81
CA LEU A 4 -34.28 17.89 9.04
C LEU A 4 -33.54 17.42 7.78
N LEU A 5 -34.18 17.51 6.61
CA LEU A 5 -33.59 17.15 5.32
C LEU A 5 -32.36 18.02 5.00
N PHE A 6 -32.43 19.32 5.32
CA PHE A 6 -31.32 20.24 5.10
C PHE A 6 -30.11 19.89 5.96
N TRP A 7 -30.34 19.54 7.23
CA TRP A 7 -29.27 19.10 8.14
C TRP A 7 -28.64 17.77 7.70
N ILE A 8 -29.45 16.80 7.25
CA ILE A 8 -28.95 15.52 6.73
C ILE A 8 -28.07 15.75 5.49
N ALA A 9 -28.51 16.61 4.56
CA ALA A 9 -27.73 16.96 3.37
C ALA A 9 -26.41 17.65 3.74
N LEU A 10 -26.43 18.56 4.72
CA LEU A 10 -25.24 19.27 5.17
C LEU A 10 -24.21 18.32 5.81
N ILE A 11 -24.67 17.41 6.67
CA ILE A 11 -23.80 16.42 7.32
C ILE A 11 -23.22 15.45 6.28
N ALA A 12 -24.04 14.98 5.34
CA ALA A 12 -23.58 14.09 4.28
C ALA A 12 -22.50 14.76 3.40
N ALA A 13 -22.70 16.04 3.05
CA ALA A 13 -21.71 16.80 2.29
C ALA A 13 -20.41 17.00 3.08
N ALA A 14 -20.50 17.35 4.37
CA ALA A 14 -19.33 17.52 5.24
C ALA A 14 -18.54 16.21 5.38
N VAL A 15 -19.22 15.08 5.63
CA VAL A 15 -18.60 13.75 5.73
C VAL A 15 -17.99 13.35 4.40
N TRP A 16 -18.67 13.55 3.27
CA TRP A 16 -18.13 13.22 1.95
C TRP A 16 -16.89 14.05 1.62
N PHE A 17 -16.91 15.35 1.93
CA PHE A 17 -15.78 16.25 1.71
C PHE A 17 -14.58 15.87 2.59
N TRP A 18 -14.80 15.60 3.87
CA TRP A 18 -13.75 15.08 4.75
C TRP A 18 -13.23 13.72 4.30
N ARG A 19 -14.08 12.81 3.83
CA ARG A 19 -13.65 11.50 3.30
C ARG A 19 -12.85 11.64 2.00
N LYS A 20 -13.13 12.67 1.21
CA LYS A 20 -12.40 12.97 -0.03
C LYS A 20 -11.06 13.65 0.25
N PHE A 21 -11.00 14.54 1.24
CA PHE A 21 -9.77 15.24 1.63
C PHE A 21 -8.84 14.41 2.52
N LYS A 22 -9.40 13.53 3.36
CA LYS A 22 -8.66 12.54 4.18
C LYS A 22 -8.42 11.20 3.48
N ARG A 23 -8.46 11.16 2.15
CA ARG A 23 -7.86 10.07 1.39
C ARG A 23 -6.42 10.49 1.05
N PRO A 24 -5.42 10.28 1.94
CA PRO A 24 -4.05 10.32 1.49
C PRO A 24 -3.92 9.26 0.40
N ALA A 25 -3.32 9.64 -0.72
CA ALA A 25 -3.00 8.72 -1.79
C ALA A 25 -1.94 7.73 -1.28
N SER A 26 -2.34 6.67 -0.58
CA SER A 26 -1.54 5.47 -0.36
C SER A 26 -2.39 4.31 0.17
N ALA A 27 -2.27 3.22 -0.57
CA ALA A 27 -2.66 1.83 -0.32
C ALA A 27 -4.16 1.46 -0.28
N PRO A 28 -4.60 0.50 -1.10
CA PRO A 28 -5.79 -0.28 -0.79
C PRO A 28 -5.47 -1.14 0.44
N HIS A 29 -5.78 -0.63 1.62
CA HIS A 29 -5.83 -1.44 2.83
C HIS A 29 -7.11 -2.28 2.78
N THR A 30 -6.97 -3.51 2.31
CA THR A 30 -7.84 -4.60 2.71
C THR A 30 -7.77 -4.72 4.24
N PRO A 31 -8.89 -4.76 4.97
CA PRO A 31 -8.89 -4.95 6.40
C PRO A 31 -8.71 -6.45 6.68
N ALA A 32 -7.50 -6.90 7.01
CA ALA A 32 -7.30 -8.18 7.68
C ALA A 32 -5.91 -8.27 8.34
N GLU A 33 -5.92 -8.49 9.65
CA GLU A 33 -4.89 -9.14 10.46
C GLU A 33 -3.61 -8.33 10.82
N PRO A 34 -3.28 -8.21 12.14
CA PRO A 34 -2.08 -7.52 12.65
C PRO A 34 -0.75 -8.25 12.38
N GLY A 35 -0.65 -9.02 11.30
CA GLY A 35 0.54 -9.78 10.91
C GLY A 35 0.86 -9.76 9.41
N SER A 36 0.06 -9.10 8.58
CA SER A 36 0.26 -9.10 7.12
C SER A 36 1.17 -7.95 6.69
N THR A 37 2.48 -8.15 6.85
CA THR A 37 3.46 -7.29 6.18
C THR A 37 3.34 -7.48 4.67
N PRO A 38 3.44 -6.40 3.85
CA PRO A 38 3.29 -6.52 2.40
C PRO A 38 4.29 -7.55 1.87
N MET A 39 3.82 -8.58 1.16
CA MET A 39 4.74 -9.52 0.52
C MET A 39 5.29 -8.87 -0.75
N VAL A 40 6.60 -8.71 -0.82
CA VAL A 40 7.31 -8.14 -1.96
C VAL A 40 8.12 -9.22 -2.67
N ARG A 41 8.30 -9.05 -3.98
CA ARG A 41 9.06 -9.99 -4.81
C ARG A 41 10.49 -9.50 -4.99
N CYS A 42 11.45 -10.37 -4.74
CA CYS A 42 12.87 -10.15 -5.03
C CYS A 42 13.08 -9.95 -6.54
N ALA A 43 13.65 -8.82 -6.95
CA ALA A 43 13.91 -8.51 -8.36
C ALA A 43 15.01 -9.40 -8.98
N HIS A 44 15.89 -9.98 -8.16
CA HIS A 44 16.96 -10.87 -8.63
C HIS A 44 16.55 -12.33 -8.73
N CYS A 45 15.88 -12.81 -7.70
CA CYS A 45 15.64 -14.22 -7.45
C CYS A 45 14.17 -14.63 -7.59
N GLY A 46 13.24 -13.66 -7.66
CA GLY A 46 11.81 -13.90 -7.80
C GLY A 46 11.11 -14.44 -6.56
N VAL A 47 11.82 -14.62 -5.43
CA VAL A 47 11.23 -15.09 -4.17
C VAL A 47 10.30 -14.05 -3.57
N HIS A 48 9.19 -14.50 -2.98
CA HIS A 48 8.28 -13.65 -2.20
C HIS A 48 8.74 -13.63 -0.74
N LEU A 49 8.94 -12.44 -0.18
CA LEU A 49 9.34 -12.23 1.21
C LEU A 49 8.51 -11.08 1.81
N PRO A 50 8.19 -11.10 3.12
CA PRO A 50 7.63 -9.94 3.81
C PRO A 50 8.52 -8.71 3.68
N GLN A 51 7.91 -7.54 3.43
CA GLN A 51 8.58 -6.26 3.27
C GLN A 51 9.47 -5.90 4.46
N ASP A 52 9.08 -6.31 5.67
CA ASP A 52 9.84 -6.09 6.90
C ASP A 52 11.27 -6.66 6.85
N ARG A 53 11.48 -7.72 6.06
CA ARG A 53 12.79 -8.36 5.86
C ARG A 53 13.41 -8.09 4.48
N ALA A 54 12.76 -7.28 3.65
CA ALA A 54 13.23 -6.99 2.30
C ALA A 54 14.00 -5.67 2.25
N LEU A 55 15.12 -5.65 1.54
CA LEU A 55 15.89 -4.44 1.29
C LEU A 55 15.30 -3.72 0.07
N SER A 56 14.97 -2.43 0.22
CA SER A 56 14.54 -1.59 -0.90
C SER A 56 15.72 -0.85 -1.50
N LEU A 57 15.86 -0.92 -2.83
CA LEU A 57 16.77 -0.08 -3.59
C LEU A 57 16.07 0.36 -4.88
N SER A 58 16.03 1.66 -5.15
CA SER A 58 15.57 2.23 -6.42
C SER A 58 14.21 1.68 -6.93
N GLN A 59 13.24 1.53 -6.02
CA GLN A 59 11.90 0.95 -6.25
C GLN A 59 11.86 -0.57 -6.51
N GLN A 60 12.96 -1.28 -6.31
CA GLN A 60 13.03 -2.74 -6.35
C GLN A 60 13.27 -3.32 -4.96
N TRP A 61 12.81 -4.54 -4.74
CA TRP A 61 12.96 -5.26 -3.47
C TRP A 61 13.93 -6.43 -3.64
N TYR A 62 14.75 -6.66 -2.62
CA TYR A 62 15.75 -7.72 -2.61
C TYR A 62 15.70 -8.48 -1.28
N CYS A 63 15.92 -9.79 -1.32
CA CYS A 63 15.87 -10.63 -0.11
C CYS A 63 17.15 -10.56 0.73
N SER A 64 18.24 -10.03 0.18
CA SER A 64 19.55 -9.94 0.84
C SER A 64 20.40 -8.84 0.21
N GLN A 65 21.43 -8.40 0.93
CA GLN A 65 22.36 -7.40 0.41
C GLN A 65 23.12 -7.91 -0.82
N ALA A 66 23.48 -9.20 -0.84
CA ALA A 66 24.10 -9.82 -2.01
C ALA A 66 23.26 -9.65 -3.29
N HIS A 67 21.95 -9.85 -3.22
CA HIS A 67 21.06 -9.64 -4.36
C HIS A 67 20.85 -8.16 -4.71
N LEU A 68 20.92 -7.29 -3.71
CA LEU A 68 20.86 -5.84 -3.92
C LEU A 68 22.10 -5.35 -4.69
N GLU A 69 23.29 -5.87 -4.35
CA GLU A 69 24.54 -5.57 -5.04
C GLU A 69 24.63 -6.20 -6.45
N GLN A 70 24.05 -7.39 -6.63
CA GLN A 70 23.93 -8.03 -7.95
C GLN A 70 22.90 -7.34 -8.86
N GLY A 71 21.99 -6.54 -8.29
CA GLY A 71 20.96 -5.82 -9.03
C GLY A 71 19.81 -6.72 -9.51
N PRO A 72 18.91 -6.20 -10.36
CA PRO A 72 17.78 -6.96 -10.87
C PRO A 72 18.28 -8.05 -11.84
N GLY A 73 18.27 -9.29 -11.37
CA GLY A 73 18.57 -10.47 -12.16
C GLY A 73 17.52 -10.68 -13.26
N SER A 74 17.99 -10.86 -14.48
CA SER A 74 17.18 -11.26 -15.64
C SER A 74 16.76 -12.72 -15.54
N GLN A 75 16.16 -13.14 -14.42
CA GLN A 75 15.57 -14.48 -14.29
C GLN A 75 14.30 -14.52 -15.15
N ASN A 76 14.55 -15.06 -16.34
CA ASN A 76 13.83 -15.05 -17.60
C ASN A 76 12.72 -16.13 -17.64
N ARG A 77 11.63 -15.80 -18.34
CA ARG A 77 10.78 -16.65 -19.22
C ARG A 77 10.38 -18.06 -18.81
#